data_AF-A0A914DAI4-F1
#
_entry.id   AF-A0A914DAI4-F1
#
_cell.length_a   1.000
_cell.length_b   1.000
_cell.length_c   1.000
_cell.angle_alpha   90.00
_cell.angle_beta   90.00
_cell.angle_gamma   90.00
#
_symmetry.space_group_name_H-M   'P 1'
#
loop_
_entity.id
_entity.type
_entity.pdbx_description
1 polymer ?
#
loop_
_entity_poly.entity_id
_entity_poly.type
_entity_poly.pdbx_seq_one_letter_code
_entity_poly.pdbx_strand_id
1 'polypeptide(L)'
;MSNHHCCCGCIHVRLGANIIAVLTLLPIIVVIVSFILQGRWVECGGFIAGEIVLIIICSLIFVADKKENYLFYLPYLIVKGIAIALILAVSIFLWAMGSSTPEFYKQNKSKEEVQVWTFSVAGFLLLIALFYIWWWSVVYKAYKYMQNVVKPTRIIVNA
;
A
#
# COMPACT_ATOMS: atom_id res chain seq x y z
N MET A 1 -24.39 -26.48 -6.13
CA MET A 1 -23.37 -25.43 -5.95
C MET A 1 -23.09 -24.81 -7.31
N SER A 2 -23.84 -23.76 -7.62
CA SER A 2 -23.82 -23.05 -8.89
C SER A 2 -22.78 -21.92 -8.84
N ASN A 3 -21.87 -21.96 -9.82
CA ASN A 3 -21.22 -20.83 -10.47
C ASN A 3 -20.62 -19.75 -9.57
N HIS A 4 -19.31 -19.85 -9.30
CA HIS A 4 -18.31 -18.76 -9.42
C HIS A 4 -16.89 -19.30 -9.20
N HIS A 5 -16.56 -20.35 -9.93
CA HIS A 5 -15.20 -20.80 -10.15
C HIS A 5 -15.06 -20.99 -11.67
N CYS A 6 -13.97 -20.56 -12.32
CA CYS A 6 -13.32 -21.59 -13.14
C CYS A 6 -12.86 -22.60 -12.09
N CYS A 7 -13.40 -23.82 -12.15
CA CYS A 7 -13.64 -24.85 -11.12
C CYS A 7 -12.58 -25.10 -10.00
N CYS A 8 -11.54 -24.30 -9.90
CA CYS A 8 -10.43 -24.39 -8.96
C CYS A 8 -10.34 -23.21 -7.96
N GLY A 9 -10.87 -21.99 -8.18
CA GLY A 9 -10.95 -20.90 -7.15
C GLY A 9 -9.65 -20.39 -6.50
N CYS A 10 -8.52 -21.01 -6.80
CA CYS A 10 -7.31 -20.96 -5.98
C CYS A 10 -6.20 -20.08 -6.58
N ILE A 11 -6.24 -19.83 -7.89
CA ILE A 11 -5.07 -19.32 -8.63
C ILE A 11 -5.12 -17.79 -8.84
N HIS A 12 -6.31 -17.18 -8.90
CA HIS A 12 -6.42 -15.76 -9.27
C HIS A 12 -6.01 -14.78 -8.17
N VAL A 13 -6.28 -15.09 -6.90
CA VAL A 13 -6.05 -14.15 -5.80
C VAL A 13 -4.55 -14.05 -5.48
N ARG A 14 -3.81 -15.16 -5.61
CA ARG A 14 -2.34 -15.17 -5.51
C ARG A 14 -1.69 -14.38 -6.65
N LEU A 15 -2.12 -14.62 -7.89
CA LEU A 15 -1.65 -13.86 -9.04
C LEU A 15 -1.94 -12.36 -8.88
N GLY A 16 -3.13 -12.01 -8.37
CA GLY A 16 -3.50 -10.63 -8.06
C GLY A 16 -2.54 -9.98 -7.06
N ALA A 17 -2.19 -10.67 -5.96
CA ALA A 17 -1.22 -10.17 -4.99
C ALA A 17 0.21 -10.03 -5.57
N ASN A 18 0.61 -10.94 -6.46
CA ASN A 18 1.90 -10.85 -7.16
C ASN A 18 1.94 -9.66 -8.13
N ILE A 19 0.89 -9.44 -8.93
CA ILE A 19 0.77 -8.28 -9.83
C ILE A 19 0.86 -6.99 -9.01
N ILE A 20 0.14 -6.95 -7.89
CA ILE A 20 0.18 -5.86 -6.92
C ILE A 20 1.58 -5.59 -6.39
N ALA A 21 2.33 -6.63 -6.02
CA ALA A 21 3.69 -6.49 -5.54
C ALA A 21 4.59 -5.88 -6.63
N VAL A 22 4.48 -6.36 -7.87
CA VAL A 22 5.23 -5.81 -9.03
C VAL A 22 4.87 -4.34 -9.27
N LEU A 23 3.59 -4.00 -9.33
CA LEU A 23 3.12 -2.64 -9.53
C LEU A 23 3.56 -1.69 -8.40
N THR A 24 3.76 -2.21 -7.18
CA THR A 24 4.31 -1.43 -6.06
C THR A 24 5.82 -1.24 -6.20
N LEU A 25 6.55 -2.24 -6.71
CA LEU A 25 8.01 -2.20 -6.86
C LEU A 25 8.48 -1.27 -7.98
N LEU A 26 7.75 -1.22 -9.10
CA LEU A 26 8.13 -0.40 -10.27
C LEU A 26 8.41 1.07 -9.94
N PRO A 27 7.50 1.83 -9.30
CA PRO A 27 7.75 3.23 -8.97
C PRO A 27 8.93 3.39 -8.00
N ILE A 28 9.11 2.45 -7.06
CA ILE A 28 10.21 2.48 -6.10
C ILE A 28 11.56 2.38 -6.83
N ILE A 29 11.67 1.45 -7.77
CA ILE A 29 12.89 1.27 -8.58
C ILE A 29 13.19 2.54 -9.38
N VAL A 30 12.16 3.13 -10.03
CA VAL A 30 12.31 4.38 -10.79
C VAL A 30 12.82 5.52 -9.91
N VAL A 31 12.29 5.63 -8.69
CA VAL A 31 12.70 6.65 -7.73
C VAL A 31 14.14 6.45 -7.28
N ILE A 32 14.53 5.24 -6.88
CA ILE A 32 15.92 4.93 -6.48
C ILE A 32 16.91 5.22 -7.62
N VAL A 33 16.61 4.77 -8.84
CA VAL A 33 17.45 5.02 -10.02
C VAL A 33 17.60 6.52 -10.26
N SER A 34 16.52 7.28 -10.15
CA SER A 34 16.54 8.74 -10.31
C SER A 34 17.46 9.43 -9.29
N PHE A 35 17.41 9.01 -8.02
CA PHE A 35 18.30 9.55 -6.99
C PHE A 35 19.78 9.22 -7.22
N ILE A 36 20.07 8.01 -7.70
CA ILE A 36 21.42 7.58 -8.04
C ILE A 36 21.97 8.42 -9.21
N LEU A 37 21.18 8.58 -10.28
CA LEU A 37 21.58 9.35 -11.47
C LEU A 37 21.82 10.83 -11.17
N GLN A 38 21.12 11.39 -10.18
CA GLN A 38 21.30 12.78 -9.74
C GLN A 38 22.46 12.95 -8.74
N GLY A 39 23.14 11.87 -8.33
CA GLY A 39 24.22 11.93 -7.33
C GLY A 39 23.75 12.27 -5.91
N ARG A 40 22.44 12.28 -5.64
CA ARG A 40 21.84 12.70 -4.37
C ARG A 40 21.68 11.55 -3.35
N TRP A 41 22.40 10.46 -3.55
CA TRP A 41 22.27 9.26 -2.72
C TRP A 41 22.74 9.46 -1.28
N VAL A 42 23.70 10.37 -1.05
CA VAL A 42 24.18 10.72 0.31
C VAL A 42 23.16 11.60 1.03
N GLU A 43 22.65 12.64 0.36
CA GLU A 43 21.67 13.59 0.93
C GLU A 43 20.31 12.93 1.23
N CYS A 44 19.93 11.95 0.41
CA CYS A 44 18.65 11.25 0.51
C CYS A 44 18.79 9.82 1.06
N GLY A 45 19.90 9.50 1.73
CA GLY A 45 20.21 8.14 2.19
C GLY A 45 19.11 7.52 3.06
N GLY A 46 18.50 8.30 3.97
CA GLY A 46 17.38 7.82 4.80
C GLY A 46 16.12 7.48 4.01
N PHE A 47 15.83 8.26 2.96
CA PHE A 47 14.71 7.99 2.06
C PHE A 47 14.96 6.72 1.24
N ILE A 48 16.16 6.59 0.67
CA ILE A 48 16.57 5.40 -0.10
C ILE A 48 16.53 4.14 0.77
N ALA A 49 16.99 4.21 2.02
CA ALA A 49 16.91 3.10 2.95
C ALA A 49 15.46 2.66 3.20
N GLY A 50 14.52 3.61 3.35
CA GLY A 50 13.09 3.32 3.45
C GLY A 50 12.53 2.60 2.22
N GLU A 51 12.91 3.06 1.04
CA GLU A 51 12.52 2.42 -0.23
C GLU A 51 13.07 0.99 -0.39
N ILE A 52 14.30 0.75 0.05
CA ILE A 52 14.88 -0.61 0.09
C ILE A 52 14.10 -1.53 1.04
N VAL A 53 13.71 -1.03 2.22
CA VAL A 53 12.87 -1.79 3.15
C VAL A 53 11.52 -2.13 2.51
N LEU A 54 10.92 -1.20 1.77
CA LEU A 54 9.68 -1.46 1.02
C LEU A 54 9.88 -2.51 -0.07
N ILE A 55 11.02 -2.50 -0.77
CA ILE A 55 11.36 -3.55 -1.75
C ILE A 55 11.41 -4.92 -1.08
N ILE A 56 12.08 -5.02 0.08
CA ILE A 56 12.18 -6.28 0.83
C ILE A 56 10.78 -6.76 1.22
N ILE A 57 9.95 -5.87 1.78
CA ILE A 57 8.57 -6.20 2.21
C ILE A 57 7.71 -6.65 1.03
N CYS A 58 7.79 -5.99 -0.12
CA CYS A 58 7.06 -6.41 -1.32
C CYS A 58 7.59 -7.76 -1.85
N SER A 59 8.89 -7.99 -1.78
CA SER A 59 9.52 -9.24 -2.21
C SER A 59 9.08 -10.43 -1.36
N LEU A 60 8.72 -10.21 -0.10
CA LEU A 60 8.18 -11.25 0.78
C LEU A 60 6.87 -11.84 0.25
N ILE A 61 6.08 -11.12 -0.56
CA ILE A 61 4.88 -11.68 -1.20
C ILE A 61 5.25 -12.84 -2.13
N PHE A 62 6.29 -12.70 -2.95
CA PHE A 62 6.76 -13.77 -3.83
C PHE A 62 7.33 -14.95 -3.01
N VAL A 63 8.04 -14.66 -1.92
CA VAL A 63 8.53 -15.68 -0.99
C VAL A 63 7.37 -16.42 -0.33
N ALA A 64 6.29 -15.72 0.01
CA ALA A 64 5.08 -16.27 0.60
C ALA A 64 4.43 -17.30 -0.32
N ASP A 65 4.35 -16.99 -1.60
CA ASP A 65 3.81 -17.90 -2.61
C ASP A 65 4.73 -19.12 -2.82
N LYS A 66 6.03 -18.88 -2.99
CA LYS A 66 7.03 -19.96 -3.18
C LYS A 66 7.15 -20.91 -1.99
N LYS A 67 7.11 -20.38 -0.75
CA LYS A 67 7.20 -21.19 0.48
C LYS A 67 5.83 -21.64 1.00
N GLU A 68 4.77 -21.24 0.31
CA GLU A 68 3.38 -21.44 0.71
C GLU A 68 3.08 -21.05 2.16
N ASN A 69 3.73 -19.98 2.64
CA ASN A 69 3.63 -19.54 4.02
C ASN A 69 2.99 -18.16 4.09
N TYR A 70 1.77 -18.12 4.63
CA TYR A 70 0.95 -16.92 4.74
C TYR A 70 1.58 -15.83 5.63
N LEU A 71 2.48 -16.18 6.56
CA LEU A 71 3.11 -15.22 7.46
C LEU A 71 3.92 -14.16 6.71
N PHE A 72 4.45 -14.48 5.53
CA PHE A 72 5.21 -13.53 4.73
C PHE A 72 4.34 -12.44 4.05
N TYR A 73 3.00 -12.58 4.04
CA TYR A 73 2.09 -11.51 3.63
C TYR A 73 1.89 -10.46 4.74
N LEU A 74 2.06 -10.82 6.01
CA LEU A 74 1.75 -9.94 7.15
C LEU A 74 2.56 -8.64 7.15
N PRO A 75 3.89 -8.63 6.92
CA PRO A 75 4.66 -7.39 6.91
C PRO A 75 4.11 -6.38 5.89
N TYR A 76 3.73 -6.84 4.70
CA TYR A 76 3.12 -6.00 3.67
C TYR A 76 1.79 -5.41 4.13
N LEU A 77 0.90 -6.26 4.68
CA LEU A 77 -0.41 -5.83 5.15
C LEU A 77 -0.32 -4.83 6.31
N ILE A 78 0.61 -5.03 7.24
CA ILE A 78 0.81 -4.14 8.38
C ILE A 78 1.32 -2.78 7.89
N VAL A 79 2.41 -2.77 7.12
CA VAL A 79 3.03 -1.52 6.66
C VAL A 79 2.09 -0.72 5.75
N LYS A 80 1.41 -1.37 4.81
CA LYS A 80 0.43 -0.68 3.95
C LYS A 80 -0.82 -0.26 4.72
N GLY A 81 -1.25 -1.03 5.73
CA GLY A 81 -2.35 -0.64 6.61
C GLY A 81 -2.04 0.62 7.41
N ILE A 82 -0.83 0.72 7.97
CA ILE A 82 -0.35 1.93 8.67
C ILE A 82 -0.29 3.10 7.70
N ALA A 83 0.25 2.91 6.49
CA ALA A 83 0.32 3.97 5.48
C ALA A 83 -1.08 4.51 5.11
N ILE A 84 -2.06 3.63 4.90
CA ILE A 84 -3.46 4.04 4.65
C ILE A 84 -4.00 4.86 5.81
N ALA A 85 -3.80 4.40 7.06
CA ALA A 85 -4.28 5.11 8.24
C ALA A 85 -3.67 6.52 8.35
N LEU A 86 -2.38 6.66 8.05
CA LEU A 86 -1.69 7.96 8.03
C LEU A 86 -2.23 8.89 6.94
N ILE A 87 -2.45 8.38 5.71
CA ILE A 87 -3.02 9.19 4.62
C ILE A 87 -4.42 9.68 4.99
N LEU A 88 -5.25 8.82 5.57
CA LEU A 88 -6.58 9.20 6.04
C LEU A 88 -6.51 10.25 7.16
N ALA A 89 -5.61 10.06 8.14
CA ALA A 89 -5.41 11.03 9.22
C ALA A 89 -4.99 12.40 8.71
N VAL A 90 -4.04 12.46 7.77
CA VAL A 90 -3.60 13.71 7.13
C VAL A 90 -4.73 14.34 6.31
N SER A 91 -5.50 13.54 5.57
CA SER A 91 -6.64 14.04 4.79
C SER A 91 -7.69 14.70 5.68
N ILE A 92 -8.05 14.03 6.79
CA ILE A 92 -9.02 14.55 7.78
C ILE A 92 -8.46 15.81 8.46
N PHE A 93 -7.17 15.80 8.82
CA PHE A 93 -6.51 16.95 9.43
C PHE A 93 -6.52 18.18 8.51
N LEU A 94 -6.17 18.01 7.23
CA LEU A 94 -6.24 19.07 6.24
C LEU A 94 -7.68 19.58 6.06
N TRP A 95 -8.65 18.68 6.04
CA TRP A 95 -10.07 19.05 5.96
C TRP A 95 -10.50 19.92 7.15
N ALA A 96 -10.10 19.54 8.36
CA ALA A 96 -10.36 20.28 9.59
C ALA A 96 -9.63 21.64 9.65
N MET A 97 -8.42 21.73 9.11
CA MET A 97 -7.70 23.01 8.99
C MET A 97 -8.33 23.93 7.94
N GLY A 98 -8.85 23.39 6.83
CA GLY A 98 -9.56 24.16 5.81
C GLY A 98 -10.81 24.84 6.37
N SER A 99 -11.54 24.18 7.28
CA SER A 99 -12.67 24.78 7.99
C SER A 99 -12.25 25.83 9.03
N SER A 100 -11.02 25.72 9.55
CA SER A 100 -10.53 26.51 10.68
C SER A 100 -9.24 27.23 10.28
N THR A 101 -9.27 28.07 9.24
CA THR A 101 -8.06 28.72 8.69
C THR A 101 -7.28 29.46 9.80
N PRO A 102 -6.10 28.97 10.23
CA PRO A 102 -5.31 29.64 11.23
C PRO A 102 -4.71 30.92 10.64
N GLU A 103 -4.61 31.97 11.44
CA GLU A 103 -4.22 33.31 10.97
C GLU A 103 -2.85 33.36 10.28
N PHE A 104 -2.00 32.36 10.53
CA PHE A 104 -0.68 32.18 9.92
C PHE A 104 -0.70 32.10 8.39
N TYR A 105 -1.79 31.64 7.78
CA TYR A 105 -1.92 31.55 6.31
C TYR A 105 -2.41 32.83 5.63
N LYS A 106 -2.79 33.88 6.40
CA LYS A 106 -3.33 35.14 5.86
C LYS A 106 -2.29 36.01 5.16
N GLN A 107 -1.01 35.66 5.20
CA GLN A 107 0.05 36.62 4.88
C GLN A 107 0.32 36.82 3.37
N ASN A 108 -0.24 36.00 2.46
CA ASN A 108 0.02 36.16 1.01
C ASN A 108 -1.06 35.64 0.04
N LYS A 109 -2.19 35.07 0.50
CA LYS A 109 -3.28 34.59 -0.36
C LYS A 109 -4.65 34.91 0.22
N SER A 110 -5.67 35.03 -0.65
CA SER A 110 -7.06 35.19 -0.21
C SER A 110 -7.50 33.96 0.60
N LYS A 111 -8.36 34.15 1.61
CA LYS A 111 -8.87 33.03 2.43
C LYS A 111 -9.52 31.94 1.59
N GLU A 112 -10.21 32.35 0.53
CA GLU A 112 -10.88 31.45 -0.41
C GLU A 112 -9.89 30.57 -1.19
N GLU A 113 -8.79 31.14 -1.68
CA GLU A 113 -7.77 30.35 -2.39
C GLU A 113 -7.12 29.28 -1.51
N VAL A 114 -6.81 29.61 -0.25
CA VAL A 114 -6.21 28.66 0.69
C VAL A 114 -7.21 27.54 1.04
N GLN A 115 -8.49 27.88 1.22
CA GLN A 115 -9.53 26.88 1.47
C GLN A 115 -9.72 25.94 0.29
N VAL A 116 -9.90 26.48 -0.93
CA VAL A 116 -10.08 25.67 -2.14
C VAL A 116 -8.89 24.75 -2.36
N TRP A 117 -7.66 25.25 -2.18
CA TRP A 117 -6.45 24.43 -2.29
C TRP A 117 -6.42 23.31 -1.24
N THR A 118 -6.69 23.63 0.03
CA THR A 118 -6.66 22.66 1.13
C THR A 118 -7.72 21.56 0.93
N PHE A 119 -8.95 21.92 0.54
CA PHE A 119 -10.00 20.95 0.22
C PHE A 119 -9.64 20.08 -0.98
N SER A 120 -9.02 20.67 -2.02
CA SER A 120 -8.58 19.92 -3.20
C SER A 120 -7.51 18.89 -2.87
N VAL A 121 -6.51 19.27 -2.08
CA VAL A 121 -5.45 18.35 -1.63
C VAL A 121 -6.01 17.26 -0.74
N ALA A 122 -6.88 17.60 0.22
CA ALA A 122 -7.54 16.62 1.09
C ALA A 122 -8.40 15.62 0.28
N GLY A 123 -9.17 16.11 -0.70
CA GLY A 123 -9.97 15.25 -1.59
C GLY A 123 -9.11 14.32 -2.44
N PHE A 124 -7.99 14.81 -2.98
CA PHE A 124 -7.06 13.99 -3.75
C PHE A 124 -6.39 12.90 -2.88
N LEU A 125 -5.97 13.23 -1.66
CA LEU A 125 -5.41 12.26 -0.72
C LEU A 125 -6.43 11.20 -0.31
N LEU A 126 -7.72 11.55 -0.20
CA LEU A 126 -8.78 10.60 0.06
C LEU A 126 -8.99 9.61 -1.09
N LEU A 127 -8.95 10.09 -2.35
CA LEU A 127 -9.00 9.21 -3.52
C LEU A 127 -7.81 8.25 -3.55
N ILE A 128 -6.61 8.73 -3.22
CA ILE A 128 -5.42 7.90 -3.06
C ILE A 128 -5.67 6.85 -1.98
N ALA A 129 -6.16 7.23 -0.80
CA ALA A 129 -6.43 6.30 0.29
C ALA A 129 -7.43 5.20 -0.13
N LEU A 130 -8.51 5.55 -0.83
CA LEU A 130 -9.49 4.58 -1.34
C LEU A 130 -8.86 3.59 -2.32
N PHE A 131 -8.01 4.08 -3.23
CA PHE A 131 -7.27 3.23 -4.14
C PHE A 131 -6.34 2.27 -3.39
N TYR A 132 -5.61 2.76 -2.37
CA TYR A 132 -4.77 1.92 -1.52
C TYR A 132 -5.57 0.91 -0.68
N ILE A 133 -6.77 1.26 -0.21
CA ILE A 133 -7.66 0.33 0.50
C ILE A 133 -8.08 -0.82 -0.41
N TRP A 134 -8.44 -0.51 -1.66
CA TRP A 134 -8.76 -1.55 -2.65
C TRP A 134 -7.54 -2.46 -2.90
N TRP A 135 -6.37 -1.86 -3.08
CA TRP A 135 -5.10 -2.58 -3.26
C TRP A 135 -4.80 -3.51 -2.07
N TRP A 136 -4.93 -3.00 -0.85
CA TRP A 136 -4.75 -3.74 0.39
C TRP A 136 -5.76 -4.90 0.52
N SER A 137 -7.02 -4.68 0.14
CA SER A 137 -8.08 -5.69 0.17
C SER A 137 -7.74 -6.91 -0.69
N VAL A 138 -7.15 -6.72 -1.88
CA VAL A 138 -6.77 -7.84 -2.76
C VAL A 138 -5.68 -8.70 -2.10
N VAL A 139 -4.65 -8.08 -1.51
CA VAL A 139 -3.58 -8.81 -0.80
C VAL A 139 -4.11 -9.48 0.46
N TYR A 140 -5.03 -8.83 1.18
CA TYR A 140 -5.67 -9.40 2.35
C TYR A 140 -6.49 -10.66 2.01
N LYS A 141 -7.21 -10.64 0.87
CA LYS A 141 -7.91 -11.82 0.36
C LYS A 141 -6.93 -12.95 0.02
N ALA A 142 -5.77 -12.64 -0.56
CA ALA A 142 -4.72 -13.64 -0.83
C ALA A 142 -4.18 -14.25 0.47
N TYR A 143 -3.91 -13.41 1.48
CA TYR A 143 -3.51 -13.85 2.81
C TYR A 143 -4.54 -14.79 3.45
N LYS A 144 -5.82 -14.40 3.45
CA LYS A 144 -6.90 -15.23 4.01
C LYS A 144 -7.05 -16.56 3.27
N TYR A 145 -6.93 -16.53 1.96
CA TYR A 145 -6.94 -17.74 1.14
C TYR A 145 -5.79 -18.70 1.52
N MET A 146 -4.55 -18.19 1.63
CA MET A 146 -3.39 -18.99 2.05
C MET A 146 -3.56 -19.55 3.47
N GLN A 147 -4.11 -18.76 4.38
CA GLN A 147 -4.37 -19.18 5.75
C GLN A 147 -5.39 -20.32 5.83
N ASN A 148 -6.47 -20.25 5.05
CA ASN A 148 -7.61 -21.15 5.17
C ASN A 148 -7.51 -22.41 4.31
N VAL A 149 -6.83 -22.35 3.16
CA VAL A 149 -6.81 -23.48 2.21
C VAL A 149 -5.54 -24.29 2.31
N VAL A 150 -4.38 -23.64 2.42
CA VAL A 150 -3.06 -24.34 2.41
C VAL A 150 -2.74 -24.98 3.77
N LYS A 151 -3.12 -24.31 4.87
CA LYS A 151 -2.84 -24.80 6.23
C LYS A 151 -3.53 -26.14 6.57
N PRO A 152 -4.84 -26.35 6.29
CA PRO A 152 -5.48 -27.62 6.62
C PRO A 152 -4.99 -28.79 5.76
N THR A 153 -4.53 -28.57 4.52
CA THR A 153 -4.06 -29.66 3.65
C THR A 153 -2.83 -30.38 4.21
N ARG A 154 -1.91 -29.67 4.90
CA ARG A 154 -0.72 -30.31 5.50
C ARG A 154 -1.01 -31.20 6.70
N ILE A 155 -2.12 -30.96 7.41
CA ILE A 155 -2.48 -31.75 8.60
C ILE A 155 -3.06 -33.11 8.18
N ILE A 156 -3.73 -33.15 7.02
CA ILE A 156 -4.44 -34.35 6.53
C ILE A 156 -3.50 -35.30 5.77
N VAL A 157 -2.44 -34.78 5.12
CA VAL A 157 -1.49 -35.63 4.35
C VAL A 157 -0.43 -36.29 5.24
N ASN A 158 -0.24 -35.77 6.46
CA ASN A 158 0.73 -36.30 7.43
C ASN A 158 0.08 -37.11 8.57
N ALA A 159 -1.21 -37.43 8.45
CA ALA A 159 -1.96 -38.28 9.38
C ALA A 159 -2.33 -39.60 8.68
#